data_AF-A0A8X7TDZ7-F1
#
_entry.id   AF-A0A8X7TDZ7-F1
#
_cell.length_a   1.000
_cell.length_b   1.000
_cell.length_c   1.000
_cell.angle_alpha   90.00
_cell.angle_beta   90.00
_cell.angle_gamma   90.00
#
_symmetry.space_group_name_H-M   'P 1'
#
loop_
_entity.id
_entity.type
_entity.pdbx_description
1 polymer ?
#
loop_
_entity_poly.entity_id
_entity_poly.type
_entity_poly.pdbx_seq_one_letter_code
_entity_poly.pdbx_strand_id
1 'polypeptide(L)'
;MSSTNCRFYENKYPEVDEVVMVNVQEIAEMGAYVKLLEYDNIEGMVLLSELSRRRIRSIQKLIRVGKNEVAVVLRVDKEKGYIDLSKRRVSAEDIVKCDERYNKSKAVHSILRHCAEKFNIPLEKLYETIGWPLSRKYGHAYDAFKFSITDPTIFEGIEAPSEGVLEELKLYISRRLTPQAINIRADVEVSCFGYEGIDAIKSALKAAESVSTEQMQVKAKLVAAPLYFLSVQSLDKNQGVRLLEAAIEKINLIIESNGGVCKVNMAPKAVTATEDAELERLLESKEAENKDESDEEDDE
;
A
#
# COMPACT_ATOMS: atom_id res chain seq x y z
N MET A 1 -20.84 -10.96 27.30
CA MET A 1 -19.86 -9.93 26.93
C MET A 1 -19.31 -10.35 25.58
N SER A 2 -19.68 -9.67 24.49
CA SER A 2 -19.22 -10.07 23.15
C SER A 2 -17.71 -9.90 23.06
N SER A 3 -17.01 -11.02 23.07
CA SER A 3 -15.55 -11.21 23.09
C SER A 3 -14.85 -10.83 21.77
N THR A 4 -15.50 -10.02 20.94
CA THR A 4 -15.12 -9.80 19.53
C THR A 4 -14.74 -8.37 19.19
N ASN A 5 -15.05 -7.38 20.02
CA ASN A 5 -14.68 -5.99 19.78
C ASN A 5 -13.68 -5.53 20.85
N CYS A 6 -12.66 -4.79 20.41
CA CYS A 6 -11.64 -4.21 21.27
C CYS A 6 -11.19 -2.88 20.66
N ARG A 7 -10.85 -1.94 21.54
CA ARG A 7 -10.22 -0.65 21.23
C ARG A 7 -8.88 -0.84 20.51
N PHE A 8 -8.62 0.03 19.55
CA PHE A 8 -7.42 -0.03 18.72
C PHE A 8 -6.21 0.55 19.45
N TYR A 9 -6.44 1.50 20.35
CA TYR A 9 -5.41 2.20 21.12
C TYR A 9 -5.47 1.86 22.62
N GLU A 10 -4.36 2.11 23.32
CA GLU A 10 -4.24 1.88 24.77
C GLU A 10 -5.21 2.78 25.55
N ASN A 11 -5.34 4.04 25.11
CA ASN A 11 -6.24 5.02 25.70
C ASN A 11 -7.70 4.62 25.47
N LYS A 12 -8.50 4.58 26.55
CA LYS A 12 -9.94 4.28 26.47
C LYS A 12 -10.74 5.37 25.75
N TYR A 13 -10.27 6.61 25.82
CA TYR A 13 -10.91 7.76 25.19
C TYR A 13 -9.88 8.51 24.35
N PRO A 14 -10.30 9.11 23.21
CA PRO A 14 -9.45 9.98 22.42
C PRO A 14 -9.08 11.26 23.21
N GLU A 15 -8.03 11.93 22.76
CA GLU A 15 -7.68 13.25 23.30
C GLU A 15 -8.44 14.38 22.60
N VAL A 16 -8.45 15.55 23.23
CA VAL A 16 -9.04 16.76 22.61
C VAL A 16 -8.20 17.17 21.41
N ASP A 17 -8.87 17.62 20.34
CA ASP A 17 -8.31 17.96 19.02
C ASP A 17 -7.77 16.77 18.21
N GLU A 18 -8.02 15.53 18.66
CA GLU A 18 -7.67 14.34 17.90
C GLU A 18 -8.65 14.10 16.74
N VAL A 19 -8.12 13.72 15.57
CA VAL A 19 -8.89 13.39 14.38
C VAL A 19 -9.15 11.89 14.36
N VAL A 20 -10.43 11.52 14.35
CA VAL A 20 -10.89 10.12 14.47
C VAL A 20 -11.87 9.77 13.35
N MET A 21 -11.88 8.48 13.00
CA MET A 21 -12.84 7.92 12.04
C MET A 21 -14.12 7.50 12.75
N VAL A 22 -15.26 8.05 12.32
CA VAL A 22 -16.57 7.78 12.92
C VAL A 22 -17.56 7.21 11.92
N ASN A 23 -18.43 6.30 12.37
CA ASN A 23 -19.55 5.79 11.58
C ASN A 23 -20.85 6.43 12.06
N VAL A 24 -21.66 6.96 11.14
CA VAL A 24 -22.92 7.62 11.53
C VAL A 24 -24.02 6.59 11.77
N GLN A 25 -24.55 6.57 13.00
CA GLN A 25 -25.64 5.66 13.41
C GLN A 25 -27.00 6.27 13.11
N GLU A 26 -27.23 7.49 13.58
CA GLU A 26 -28.54 8.12 13.56
C GLU A 26 -28.39 9.64 13.44
N ILE A 27 -29.37 10.28 12.80
CA ILE A 27 -29.42 11.73 12.66
C ILE A 27 -30.65 12.21 13.44
N ALA A 28 -30.43 12.97 14.50
CA ALA A 28 -31.46 13.58 15.33
C ALA A 28 -31.56 15.10 15.06
N GLU A 29 -32.57 15.75 15.63
CA GLU A 29 -32.79 17.20 15.47
C GLU A 29 -31.68 18.06 16.11
N MET A 30 -31.05 17.56 17.19
CA MET A 30 -29.97 18.25 17.90
C MET A 30 -28.56 17.93 17.38
N GLY A 31 -28.37 16.81 16.68
CA GLY A 31 -27.05 16.33 16.26
C GLY A 31 -27.10 15.04 15.45
N ALA A 32 -25.95 14.62 14.95
CA ALA A 32 -25.77 13.27 14.44
C ALA A 32 -25.07 12.41 15.50
N TYR A 33 -25.67 11.28 15.85
CA TYR A 33 -25.06 10.27 16.70
C TYR A 33 -24.15 9.40 15.84
N VAL A 34 -22.90 9.26 16.29
CA VAL A 34 -21.86 8.54 15.57
C VAL A 34 -21.15 7.58 16.52
N LYS A 35 -20.54 6.53 15.98
CA LYS A 35 -19.71 5.58 16.73
C LYS A 35 -18.27 5.72 16.30
N LEU A 36 -17.36 5.83 17.27
CA LEU A 36 -15.93 5.86 17.02
C LEU A 36 -15.43 4.43 16.79
N LEU A 37 -15.09 4.10 15.54
CA LEU A 37 -14.70 2.74 15.17
C LEU A 37 -13.37 2.31 15.83
N GLU A 38 -12.51 3.29 16.13
CA GLU A 38 -11.19 3.04 16.71
C GLU A 38 -11.23 2.78 18.23
N TYR A 39 -12.25 3.26 18.93
CA TYR A 39 -12.37 3.17 20.39
C TYR A 39 -13.58 2.33 20.76
N ASP A 40 -13.61 1.06 20.33
CA ASP A 40 -14.64 0.09 20.71
C ASP A 40 -16.10 0.52 20.43
N ASN A 41 -16.30 1.33 19.39
CA ASN A 41 -17.61 1.86 19.02
C ASN A 41 -18.28 2.70 20.11
N ILE A 42 -17.49 3.43 20.92
CA ILE A 42 -18.01 4.44 21.83
C ILE A 42 -18.87 5.44 21.06
N GLU A 43 -19.97 5.86 21.67
CA GLU A 43 -20.91 6.81 21.11
C GLU A 43 -20.37 8.24 21.23
N GLY A 44 -20.46 8.98 20.14
CA GLY A 44 -20.15 10.41 20.07
C GLY A 44 -21.30 11.17 19.40
N MET A 45 -21.34 12.48 19.63
CA MET A 45 -22.33 13.37 19.03
C MET A 45 -21.61 14.45 18.22
N VAL A 46 -22.09 14.66 16.99
CA VAL A 46 -21.71 15.81 16.16
C VAL A 46 -22.85 16.82 16.18
N LEU A 47 -22.61 18.02 16.73
CA LEU A 47 -23.60 19.10 16.69
C LEU A 47 -23.86 19.58 15.26
N LEU A 48 -25.09 19.98 14.94
CA LEU A 48 -25.42 20.52 13.60
C LEU A 48 -24.58 21.75 13.24
N SER A 49 -24.29 22.60 14.22
CA SER A 49 -23.44 23.79 14.04
C SER A 49 -22.00 23.45 13.67
N GLU A 50 -21.56 22.23 13.97
CA GLU A 50 -20.20 21.73 13.72
C GLU A 50 -20.13 20.77 12.51
N LEU A 51 -21.21 20.68 11.72
CA LEU A 51 -21.27 19.82 10.53
C LEU A 51 -20.61 20.45 9.30
N SER A 52 -20.77 21.76 9.11
CA SER A 52 -20.33 22.46 7.91
C SER A 52 -20.08 23.94 8.18
N ARG A 53 -19.17 24.54 7.41
CA ARG A 53 -18.89 26.00 7.45
C ARG A 53 -19.95 26.82 6.70
N ARG A 54 -20.74 26.19 5.81
CA ARG A 54 -21.75 26.87 4.96
C ARG A 54 -23.16 26.56 5.45
N ARG A 55 -24.12 27.46 5.18
CA ARG A 55 -25.54 27.26 5.50
C ARG A 55 -26.06 25.99 4.83
N ILE A 56 -26.62 25.09 5.63
CA ILE A 56 -27.05 23.76 5.21
C ILE A 56 -28.47 23.86 4.62
N ARG A 57 -28.68 23.36 3.40
CA ARG A 57 -30.02 23.20 2.80
C ARG A 57 -30.67 21.86 3.14
N SER A 58 -29.87 20.79 3.22
CA SER A 58 -30.33 19.44 3.58
C SER A 58 -29.18 18.67 4.23
N ILE A 59 -29.44 18.08 5.39
CA ILE A 59 -28.45 17.35 6.19
C ILE A 59 -28.12 15.98 5.59
N GLN A 60 -29.09 15.33 4.96
CA GLN A 60 -28.99 14.01 4.34
C GLN A 60 -28.00 13.96 3.16
N LYS A 61 -27.69 15.12 2.56
CA LYS A 61 -26.68 15.22 1.50
C LYS A 61 -25.25 15.27 2.04
N LEU A 62 -25.06 15.80 3.26
CA LEU A 62 -23.76 15.99 3.89
C LEU A 62 -23.33 14.78 4.73
N ILE A 63 -24.30 14.11 5.35
CA ILE A 63 -24.08 12.94 6.17
C ILE A 63 -25.15 11.91 5.82
N ARG A 64 -24.71 10.66 5.65
CA ARG A 64 -25.61 9.53 5.47
C ARG A 64 -25.38 8.53 6.59
N VAL A 65 -26.48 8.01 7.12
CA VAL A 65 -26.46 6.90 8.07
C VAL A 65 -25.71 5.71 7.44
N GLY A 66 -24.85 5.08 8.24
CA GLY A 66 -24.01 3.94 7.86
C GLY A 66 -22.71 4.31 7.14
N LYS A 67 -22.49 5.58 6.77
CA LYS A 67 -21.21 6.00 6.18
C LYS A 67 -20.18 6.37 7.24
N ASN A 68 -18.92 6.13 6.88
CA ASN A 68 -17.77 6.57 7.64
C ASN A 68 -17.45 8.02 7.27
N GLU A 69 -17.17 8.82 8.28
CA GLU A 69 -16.84 10.24 8.20
C GLU A 69 -15.68 10.53 9.15
N VAL A 70 -14.83 11.49 8.78
CA VAL A 70 -13.74 11.94 9.63
C VAL A 70 -14.21 13.13 10.46
N ALA A 71 -13.95 13.10 11.76
CA ALA A 71 -14.31 14.18 12.69
C ALA A 71 -13.19 14.45 13.70
N VAL A 72 -13.11 15.69 14.19
CA VAL A 72 -12.21 16.09 15.27
C VAL A 72 -12.94 16.06 16.60
N VAL A 73 -12.31 15.53 17.64
CA VAL A 73 -12.80 15.55 19.01
C VAL A 73 -12.67 16.95 19.60
N LEU A 74 -13.78 17.56 20.01
CA LEU A 74 -13.78 18.87 20.67
C LEU A 74 -13.70 18.75 22.17
N ARG A 75 -14.48 17.83 22.74
CA ARG A 75 -14.60 17.67 24.18
C ARG A 75 -14.88 16.22 24.50
N VAL A 76 -14.24 15.75 25.56
CA VAL A 76 -14.45 14.41 26.10
C VAL A 76 -14.87 14.55 27.55
N ASP A 77 -16.06 14.04 27.87
CA ASP A 77 -16.51 13.87 29.24
C ASP A 77 -16.25 12.41 29.66
N LYS A 78 -15.20 12.21 30.45
CA LYS A 78 -14.76 10.86 30.88
C LYS A 78 -15.70 10.23 31.92
N GLU A 79 -16.51 11.03 32.61
CA GLU A 79 -17.43 10.51 33.64
C GLU A 79 -18.70 9.95 33.02
N LYS A 80 -19.21 10.64 31.98
CA LYS A 80 -20.45 10.25 31.28
C LYS A 80 -20.19 9.49 29.98
N GLY A 81 -18.95 9.48 29.49
CA GLY A 81 -18.57 8.85 28.23
C GLY A 81 -19.04 9.62 26.99
N TYR A 82 -19.41 10.90 27.12
CA TYR A 82 -19.84 11.72 25.99
C TYR A 82 -18.64 12.32 25.25
N ILE A 83 -18.65 12.20 23.93
CA ILE A 83 -17.63 12.76 23.05
C ILE A 83 -18.31 13.72 22.08
N ASP A 84 -17.97 15.00 22.19
CA ASP A 84 -18.42 16.02 21.24
C ASP A 84 -17.44 16.08 20.07
N LEU A 85 -17.97 15.97 18.87
CA LEU A 85 -17.20 15.88 17.63
C LEU A 85 -17.55 17.04 16.69
N SER A 86 -16.60 17.42 15.84
CA SER A 86 -16.76 18.43 14.80
C SER A 86 -16.19 17.97 13.47
N LYS A 87 -17.01 18.06 12.42
CA LYS A 87 -16.57 17.87 11.03
C LYS A 87 -16.05 19.18 10.41
N ARG A 88 -16.47 20.32 10.95
CA ARG A 88 -16.16 21.67 10.44
C ARG A 88 -14.68 22.04 10.52
N ARG A 89 -13.99 21.54 11.55
CA ARG A 89 -12.58 21.86 11.86
C ARG A 89 -11.58 20.97 11.14
N VAL A 90 -12.03 19.89 10.50
CA VAL A 90 -11.15 18.95 9.78
C VAL A 90 -10.65 19.60 8.49
N SER A 91 -9.33 19.59 8.27
CA SER A 91 -8.71 20.01 7.01
C SER A 91 -8.65 18.84 6.02
N ALA A 92 -8.61 19.11 4.71
CA ALA A 92 -8.52 18.05 3.70
C ALA A 92 -7.27 17.16 3.88
N GLU A 93 -6.15 17.75 4.30
CA GLU A 93 -4.93 17.00 4.63
C GLU A 93 -5.11 16.05 5.81
N ASP A 94 -5.88 16.46 6.82
CA ASP A 94 -6.13 15.65 8.02
C ASP A 94 -7.08 14.50 7.72
N ILE A 95 -8.00 14.66 6.76
CA ILE A 95 -8.86 13.57 6.28
C ILE A 95 -8.00 12.44 5.70
N VAL A 96 -7.04 12.78 4.82
CA VAL A 96 -6.16 11.78 4.19
C VAL A 96 -5.29 11.08 5.25
N LYS A 97 -4.69 11.85 6.16
CA LYS A 97 -3.89 11.27 7.26
C LYS A 97 -4.71 10.37 8.19
N CYS A 98 -5.96 10.75 8.47
CA CYS A 98 -6.88 9.94 9.27
C CYS A 98 -7.28 8.67 8.54
N ASP A 99 -7.58 8.73 7.24
CA ASP A 99 -7.89 7.55 6.43
C ASP A 99 -6.71 6.58 6.40
N GLU A 100 -5.48 7.09 6.22
CA GLU A 100 -4.27 6.27 6.27
C GLU A 100 -4.07 5.61 7.63
N ARG A 101 -4.18 6.37 8.73
CA ARG A 101 -4.07 5.86 10.10
C ARG A 101 -5.15 4.81 10.38
N TYR A 102 -6.40 5.10 10.02
CA TYR A 102 -7.52 4.19 10.22
C TYR A 102 -7.34 2.90 9.42
N ASN A 103 -6.88 2.98 8.17
CA ASN A 103 -6.62 1.80 7.35
C ASN A 103 -5.48 0.94 7.92
N LYS A 104 -4.41 1.57 8.42
CA LYS A 104 -3.32 0.88 9.13
C LYS A 104 -3.85 0.15 10.38
N SER A 105 -4.61 0.83 11.22
CA SER A 105 -5.16 0.24 12.45
C SER A 105 -6.21 -0.84 12.16
N LYS A 106 -7.05 -0.66 11.13
CA LYS A 106 -8.01 -1.68 10.67
C LYS A 106 -7.30 -2.93 10.15
N ALA A 107 -6.17 -2.77 9.45
CA ALA A 107 -5.36 -3.90 9.02
C ALA A 107 -4.84 -4.69 10.23
N VAL A 108 -4.26 -4.01 11.22
CA VAL A 108 -3.80 -4.61 12.49
C VAL A 108 -4.96 -5.31 13.21
N HIS A 109 -6.10 -4.66 13.35
CA HIS A 109 -7.26 -5.22 14.04
C HIS A 109 -7.79 -6.47 13.36
N SER A 110 -7.82 -6.49 12.02
CA SER A 110 -8.22 -7.69 11.26
C SER A 110 -7.24 -8.86 11.43
N ILE A 111 -5.94 -8.60 11.62
CA ILE A 111 -4.94 -9.65 11.91
C ILE A 111 -5.19 -10.22 13.31
N LEU A 112 -5.28 -9.34 14.31
CA LEU A 112 -5.49 -9.74 15.70
C LEU A 112 -6.84 -10.44 15.90
N ARG A 113 -7.88 -10.03 15.18
CA ARG A 113 -9.19 -10.70 15.19
C ARG A 113 -9.10 -12.13 14.65
N HIS A 114 -8.36 -12.36 13.56
CA HIS A 114 -8.18 -13.70 13.03
C HIS A 114 -7.43 -14.61 14.02
N CYS A 115 -6.39 -14.08 14.66
CA CYS A 115 -5.68 -14.79 15.74
C CYS A 115 -6.62 -15.07 16.93
N ALA A 116 -7.46 -14.10 17.33
CA ALA A 116 -8.41 -14.26 18.42
C ALA A 116 -9.45 -15.35 18.15
N GLU A 117 -10.02 -15.40 16.93
CA GLU A 117 -10.99 -16.42 16.52
C GLU A 117 -10.37 -17.83 16.50
N LYS A 118 -9.12 -17.97 16.05
CA LYS A 118 -8.45 -19.27 15.95
C LYS A 118 -8.06 -19.85 17.32
N PHE A 119 -7.59 -19.02 18.24
CA PHE A 119 -7.14 -19.45 19.57
C PHE A 119 -8.23 -19.32 20.65
N ASN A 120 -9.39 -18.75 20.30
CA ASN A 120 -10.51 -18.49 21.21
C ASN A 120 -10.09 -17.67 22.46
N ILE A 121 -9.11 -16.79 22.29
CA ILE A 121 -8.58 -15.89 23.33
C ILE A 121 -9.34 -14.56 23.23
N PRO A 122 -9.73 -13.92 24.36
CA PRO A 122 -10.32 -12.59 24.31
C PRO A 122 -9.38 -11.59 23.66
N LEU A 123 -9.92 -10.83 22.69
CA LEU A 123 -9.17 -9.87 21.88
C LEU A 123 -8.41 -8.83 22.73
N GLU A 124 -8.96 -8.42 23.87
CA GLU A 124 -8.31 -7.47 24.79
C GLU A 124 -6.95 -7.96 25.29
N LYS A 125 -6.82 -9.25 25.65
CA LYS A 125 -5.54 -9.81 26.12
C LYS A 125 -4.47 -9.82 25.02
N LEU A 126 -4.89 -9.98 23.76
CA LEU A 126 -3.97 -9.90 22.61
C LEU A 126 -3.51 -8.47 22.35
N TYR A 127 -4.38 -7.48 22.55
CA TYR A 127 -3.98 -6.07 22.47
C TYR A 127 -3.05 -5.67 23.61
N GLU A 128 -3.31 -6.13 24.83
CA GLU A 128 -2.45 -5.87 26.00
C GLU A 128 -1.03 -6.43 25.82
N THR A 129 -0.92 -7.65 25.28
CA THR A 129 0.36 -8.35 25.14
C THR A 129 1.11 -7.92 23.88
N ILE A 130 0.42 -7.80 22.75
CA ILE A 130 1.04 -7.58 21.44
C ILE A 130 0.80 -6.13 20.98
N GLY A 131 -0.47 -5.72 20.90
CA GLY A 131 -0.86 -4.44 20.28
C GLY A 131 -0.25 -3.19 20.91
N TRP A 132 -0.48 -2.97 22.21
CA TRP A 132 -0.06 -1.75 22.91
C TRP A 132 1.46 -1.64 23.12
N PRO A 133 2.18 -2.72 23.49
CA PRO A 133 3.64 -2.67 23.59
C PRO A 133 4.33 -2.35 22.24
N LEU A 134 3.82 -2.91 21.13
CA LEU A 134 4.31 -2.61 19.79
C LEU A 134 4.04 -1.15 19.40
N SER A 135 2.86 -0.63 19.71
CA SER A 135 2.53 0.78 19.45
C SER A 135 3.41 1.74 20.25
N ARG A 136 3.80 1.39 21.49
CA ARG A 136 4.67 2.24 22.31
C ARG A 136 6.11 2.34 21.79
N LYS A 137 6.64 1.23 21.25
CA LYS A 137 8.02 1.19 20.74
C LYS A 137 8.19 1.87 19.37
N TYR A 138 7.23 1.67 18.46
CA TYR A 138 7.36 2.11 17.06
C TYR A 138 6.37 3.22 16.67
N GLY A 139 5.61 3.75 17.63
CA GLY A 139 4.55 4.73 17.41
C GLY A 139 3.24 4.11 16.90
N HIS A 140 3.31 3.19 15.93
CA HIS A 140 2.13 2.52 15.39
C HIS A 140 2.36 1.01 15.19
N ALA A 141 1.40 0.18 15.62
CA ALA A 141 1.48 -1.27 15.49
C ALA A 141 1.64 -1.78 14.04
N TYR A 142 1.14 -1.04 13.04
CA TYR A 142 1.27 -1.42 11.62
C TYR A 142 2.71 -1.34 11.14
N ASP A 143 3.43 -0.28 11.52
CA ASP A 143 4.81 -0.10 11.11
C ASP A 143 5.70 -1.17 11.78
N ALA A 144 5.40 -1.52 13.03
CA ALA A 144 6.06 -2.63 13.72
C ALA A 144 5.81 -4.00 13.04
N PHE A 145 4.59 -4.26 12.56
CA PHE A 145 4.31 -5.46 11.76
C PHE A 145 5.04 -5.46 10.42
N LYS A 146 5.19 -4.31 9.76
CA LYS A 146 6.00 -4.21 8.55
C LYS A 146 7.47 -4.53 8.82
N PHE A 147 8.04 -3.95 9.88
CA PHE A 147 9.41 -4.27 10.27
C PHE A 147 9.58 -5.72 10.69
N SER A 148 8.54 -6.37 11.23
CA SER A 148 8.64 -7.78 11.63
C SER A 148 8.87 -8.75 10.47
N ILE A 149 8.61 -8.32 9.22
CA ILE A 149 8.91 -9.08 8.02
C ILE A 149 10.41 -9.02 7.70
N THR A 150 11.05 -7.87 7.96
CA THR A 150 12.48 -7.64 7.71
C THR A 150 13.34 -8.15 8.87
N ASP A 151 12.93 -7.86 10.10
CA ASP A 151 13.64 -8.20 11.33
C ASP A 151 12.72 -9.01 12.28
N PRO A 152 12.93 -10.33 12.42
CA PRO A 152 12.11 -11.19 13.27
C PRO A 152 12.33 -10.97 14.78
N THR A 153 13.32 -10.16 15.17
CA THR A 153 13.71 -9.86 16.56
C THR A 153 12.77 -8.90 17.28
N ILE A 154 11.84 -8.25 16.57
CA ILE A 154 10.91 -7.26 17.15
C ILE A 154 9.95 -7.88 18.17
N PHE A 155 9.72 -9.19 18.05
CA PHE A 155 8.94 -9.97 19.01
C PHE A 155 9.77 -10.52 20.18
N GLU A 156 11.10 -10.38 20.17
CA GLU A 156 11.97 -10.78 21.28
C GLU A 156 11.84 -9.76 22.41
N GLY A 157 11.09 -10.12 23.45
CA GLY A 157 10.76 -9.24 24.58
C GLY A 157 9.27 -8.97 24.74
N ILE A 158 8.41 -9.63 23.95
CA ILE A 158 6.97 -9.67 24.18
C ILE A 158 6.63 -11.08 24.68
N GLU A 159 6.22 -11.20 25.94
CA GLU A 159 5.70 -12.44 26.50
C GLU A 159 4.31 -12.72 25.90
N ALA A 160 4.29 -13.48 24.80
CA ALA A 160 3.05 -14.01 24.27
C ALA A 160 2.50 -15.08 25.22
N PRO A 161 1.19 -15.10 25.51
CA PRO A 161 0.59 -16.10 26.39
C PRO A 161 0.58 -17.52 25.79
N SER A 162 0.92 -17.69 24.50
CA SER A 162 1.20 -18.98 23.89
C SER A 162 2.08 -18.83 22.62
N GLU A 163 3.11 -19.66 22.52
CA GLU A 163 4.10 -19.66 21.43
C GLU A 163 3.46 -19.92 20.04
N GLY A 164 2.35 -20.66 20.01
CA GLY A 164 1.58 -20.90 18.78
C GLY A 164 0.88 -19.66 18.19
N VAL A 165 0.58 -18.63 19.01
CA VAL A 165 -0.02 -17.37 18.51
C VAL A 165 0.99 -16.58 17.70
N LEU A 166 2.26 -16.55 18.12
CA LEU A 166 3.32 -15.81 17.45
C LEU A 166 3.64 -16.40 16.07
N GLU A 167 3.71 -17.71 15.95
CA GLU A 167 3.96 -18.37 14.66
C GLU A 167 2.83 -18.13 13.67
N GLU A 168 1.57 -18.28 14.10
CA GLU A 168 0.42 -18.00 13.24
C GLU A 168 0.34 -16.52 12.87
N LEU A 169 0.64 -15.62 13.81
CA LEU A 169 0.67 -14.19 13.57
C LEU A 169 1.77 -13.84 12.55
N LYS A 170 2.96 -14.44 12.66
CA LYS A 170 4.04 -14.30 11.65
C LYS A 170 3.60 -14.83 10.28
N LEU A 171 2.92 -15.98 10.23
CA LEU A 171 2.40 -16.56 8.99
C LEU A 171 1.30 -15.68 8.35
N TYR A 172 0.43 -15.11 9.18
CA TYR A 172 -0.66 -14.27 8.69
C TYR A 172 -0.18 -12.88 8.27
N ILE A 173 0.78 -12.30 9.02
CA ILE A 173 1.48 -11.06 8.64
C ILE A 173 2.23 -11.29 7.33
N SER A 174 3.00 -12.37 7.18
CA SER A 174 3.70 -12.63 5.93
C SER A 174 2.72 -12.85 4.77
N ARG A 175 1.60 -13.55 4.96
CA ARG A 175 0.60 -13.71 3.88
C ARG A 175 -0.12 -12.42 3.47
N ARG A 176 -0.36 -11.51 4.42
CA ARG A 176 -1.22 -10.34 4.18
C ARG A 176 -0.45 -9.03 3.98
N LEU A 177 0.72 -8.90 4.60
CA LEU A 177 1.60 -7.74 4.53
C LEU A 177 2.87 -8.00 3.70
N THR A 178 3.06 -9.20 3.12
CA THR A 178 4.14 -9.34 2.14
C THR A 178 3.97 -8.29 1.06
N PRO A 179 5.01 -7.47 0.82
CA PRO A 179 4.99 -6.57 -0.31
C PRO A 179 4.80 -7.44 -1.55
N GLN A 180 3.71 -7.22 -2.26
CA GLN A 180 3.55 -7.81 -3.58
C GLN A 180 4.74 -7.34 -4.42
N ALA A 181 5.38 -8.26 -5.15
CA ALA A 181 6.51 -7.92 -5.99
C ALA A 181 6.10 -6.76 -6.91
N ILE A 182 6.87 -5.69 -6.85
CA ILE A 182 6.64 -4.50 -7.68
C ILE A 182 7.47 -4.70 -8.94
N ASN A 183 6.81 -4.54 -10.09
CA ASN A 183 7.49 -4.56 -11.38
C ASN A 183 8.08 -3.17 -11.61
N ILE A 184 9.39 -3.08 -11.72
CA ILE A 184 10.11 -1.85 -12.03
C ILE A 184 10.48 -1.93 -13.51
N ARG A 185 10.22 -0.85 -14.24
CA ARG A 185 10.39 -0.79 -15.68
C ARG A 185 11.31 0.35 -16.07
N ALA A 186 12.16 0.10 -17.06
CA ALA A 186 12.91 1.12 -17.76
C ALA A 186 12.73 0.95 -19.28
N ASP A 187 12.49 2.05 -19.99
CA ASP A 187 12.40 2.06 -21.44
C ASP A 187 13.71 2.57 -22.02
N VAL A 188 14.32 1.76 -22.87
CA VAL A 188 15.63 1.99 -23.45
C VAL A 188 15.52 1.88 -24.97
N GLU A 189 15.87 2.95 -25.65
CA GLU A 189 16.01 2.99 -27.09
C GLU A 189 17.45 2.63 -27.44
N VAL A 190 17.63 1.53 -28.16
CA VAL A 190 18.94 1.04 -28.56
C VAL A 190 19.02 1.05 -30.08
N SER A 191 20.00 1.79 -30.59
CA SER A 191 20.27 1.88 -32.03
C SER A 191 21.73 1.53 -32.29
N CYS A 192 21.98 0.55 -33.15
CA CYS A 192 23.31 0.17 -33.61
C CYS A 192 23.33 0.21 -35.13
N PHE A 193 24.23 1.01 -35.72
CA PHE A 193 24.34 1.18 -37.18
C PHE A 193 25.41 0.29 -37.83
N GLY A 194 26.11 -0.54 -37.02
CA GLY A 194 27.15 -1.46 -37.50
C GLY A 194 26.59 -2.73 -38.14
N TYR A 195 27.41 -3.39 -38.97
CA TYR A 195 27.06 -4.63 -39.67
C TYR A 195 26.76 -5.80 -38.68
N GLU A 196 27.36 -5.76 -37.49
CA GLU A 196 27.12 -6.70 -36.37
C GLU A 196 26.14 -6.12 -35.32
N GLY A 197 25.35 -5.12 -35.67
CA GLY A 197 24.50 -4.38 -34.72
C GLY A 197 23.48 -5.25 -33.97
N ILE A 198 22.90 -6.24 -34.63
CA ILE A 198 21.91 -7.15 -34.00
C ILE A 198 22.58 -8.02 -32.93
N ASP A 199 23.80 -8.49 -33.17
CA ASP A 199 24.54 -9.33 -32.23
C ASP A 199 25.10 -8.50 -31.06
N ALA A 200 25.48 -7.25 -31.31
CA ALA A 200 25.80 -6.28 -30.27
C ALA A 200 24.60 -6.01 -29.34
N ILE A 201 23.40 -5.86 -29.90
CA ILE A 201 22.16 -5.66 -29.10
C ILE A 201 21.82 -6.92 -28.31
N LYS A 202 21.85 -8.10 -28.93
CA LYS A 202 21.59 -9.37 -28.23
C LYS A 202 22.60 -9.66 -27.12
N SER A 203 23.87 -9.37 -27.35
CA SER A 203 24.92 -9.53 -26.32
C SER A 203 24.77 -8.53 -25.18
N ALA A 204 24.40 -7.28 -25.46
CA ALA A 204 24.09 -6.27 -24.44
C ALA A 204 22.90 -6.69 -23.57
N LEU A 205 21.83 -7.22 -24.19
CA LEU A 205 20.64 -7.70 -23.46
C LEU A 205 20.94 -8.94 -22.62
N LYS A 206 21.71 -9.90 -23.13
CA LYS A 206 22.17 -11.07 -22.35
C LYS A 206 23.09 -10.66 -21.19
N ALA A 207 23.95 -9.68 -21.39
CA ALA A 207 24.81 -9.15 -20.34
C ALA A 207 23.98 -8.46 -19.24
N ALA A 208 22.90 -7.77 -19.60
CA ALA A 208 21.94 -7.23 -18.65
C ALA A 208 21.20 -8.32 -17.87
N GLU A 209 20.78 -9.40 -18.54
CA GLU A 209 20.13 -10.55 -17.92
C GLU A 209 21.05 -11.28 -16.94
N SER A 210 22.36 -11.32 -17.20
CA SER A 210 23.36 -11.94 -16.31
C SER A 210 23.58 -11.20 -14.98
N VAL A 211 23.11 -9.95 -14.85
CA VAL A 211 23.15 -9.20 -13.58
C VAL A 211 22.01 -9.63 -12.63
N SER A 212 21.12 -10.51 -13.09
CA SER A 212 20.00 -11.01 -12.29
C SER A 212 20.49 -11.73 -11.03
N THR A 213 19.86 -11.42 -9.90
CA THR A 213 20.01 -12.17 -8.64
C THR A 213 18.88 -13.19 -8.53
N GLU A 214 19.01 -14.31 -7.81
CA GLU A 214 18.01 -15.40 -7.74
C GLU A 214 16.57 -14.96 -7.37
N GLN A 215 16.42 -13.78 -6.72
CA GLN A 215 15.11 -13.20 -6.37
C GLN A 215 14.64 -12.10 -7.33
N MET A 216 15.47 -11.64 -8.27
CA MET A 216 15.22 -10.52 -9.19
C MET A 216 15.59 -10.92 -10.62
N GLN A 217 14.60 -11.39 -11.38
CA GLN A 217 14.77 -11.72 -12.80
C GLN A 217 14.53 -10.47 -13.65
N VAL A 218 15.54 -10.06 -14.42
CA VAL A 218 15.43 -9.01 -15.43
C VAL A 218 14.87 -9.65 -16.71
N LYS A 219 13.73 -9.16 -17.20
CA LYS A 219 13.18 -9.53 -18.50
C LYS A 219 13.33 -8.36 -19.47
N ALA A 220 14.04 -8.58 -20.56
CA ALA A 220 14.08 -7.65 -21.68
C ALA A 220 13.08 -8.09 -22.75
N LYS A 221 12.16 -7.21 -23.12
CA LYS A 221 11.21 -7.43 -24.21
C LYS A 221 11.36 -6.28 -25.23
N LEU A 222 11.19 -6.61 -26.50
CA LEU A 222 11.17 -5.63 -27.58
C LEU A 222 9.72 -5.14 -27.72
N VAL A 223 9.51 -3.81 -27.76
CA VAL A 223 8.19 -3.23 -28.08
C VAL A 223 8.06 -3.08 -29.58
N ALA A 224 9.04 -2.40 -30.17
CA ALA A 224 9.18 -2.15 -31.60
C ALA A 224 10.65 -1.75 -31.81
N ALA A 225 11.31 -2.10 -32.91
CA ALA A 225 12.64 -1.51 -33.17
C ALA A 225 12.50 0.02 -33.35
N PRO A 226 13.31 0.89 -32.72
CA PRO A 226 14.47 0.67 -31.83
C PRO A 226 14.18 0.70 -30.31
N LEU A 227 12.92 0.61 -29.89
CA LEU A 227 12.42 0.67 -28.50
C LEU A 227 12.39 -0.71 -27.80
N TYR A 228 13.20 -0.82 -26.74
CA TYR A 228 13.22 -1.96 -25.83
C TYR A 228 12.73 -1.54 -24.45
N PHE A 229 12.15 -2.46 -23.70
CA PHE A 229 11.90 -2.25 -22.28
C PHE A 229 12.49 -3.37 -21.44
N LEU A 230 12.99 -2.97 -20.27
CA LEU A 230 13.53 -3.83 -19.24
C LEU A 230 12.54 -3.83 -18.08
N SER A 231 12.07 -5.00 -17.68
CA SER A 231 11.26 -5.16 -16.48
C SER A 231 12.00 -6.01 -15.45
N VAL A 232 11.94 -5.60 -14.18
CA VAL A 232 12.49 -6.34 -13.04
C VAL A 232 11.40 -6.48 -12.01
N GLN A 233 11.17 -7.70 -11.55
CA GLN A 233 10.29 -7.95 -10.41
C GLN A 233 11.14 -7.87 -9.14
N SER A 234 10.82 -6.95 -8.23
CA SER A 234 11.54 -6.80 -6.96
C SER A 234 10.59 -6.56 -5.80
N LEU A 235 10.92 -7.10 -4.64
CA LEU A 235 10.22 -6.84 -3.38
C LEU A 235 10.50 -5.42 -2.87
N ASP A 236 11.65 -4.85 -3.25
CA ASP A 236 12.12 -3.54 -2.80
C ASP A 236 12.32 -2.57 -3.96
N LYS A 237 11.62 -1.42 -3.88
CA LYS A 237 11.72 -0.34 -4.87
C LYS A 237 13.17 0.14 -5.06
N ASN A 238 13.91 0.31 -3.96
CA ASN A 238 15.24 0.91 -4.01
C ASN A 238 16.31 -0.05 -4.55
N GLN A 239 16.21 -1.34 -4.23
CA GLN A 239 17.17 -2.33 -4.72
C GLN A 239 16.95 -2.59 -6.21
N GLY A 240 15.70 -2.69 -6.65
CA GLY A 240 15.42 -2.92 -8.07
C GLY A 240 15.75 -1.73 -8.98
N VAL A 241 15.62 -0.49 -8.50
CA VAL A 241 16.09 0.71 -9.24
C VAL A 241 17.61 0.66 -9.45
N ARG A 242 18.38 0.37 -8.40
CA ARG A 242 19.85 0.27 -8.50
C ARG A 242 20.31 -0.84 -9.45
N LEU A 243 19.60 -1.97 -9.45
CA LEU A 243 19.93 -3.09 -10.33
C LEU A 243 19.66 -2.73 -11.80
N LEU A 244 18.55 -2.04 -12.09
CA LEU A 244 18.25 -1.54 -13.43
C LEU A 244 19.25 -0.47 -13.89
N GLU A 245 19.66 0.45 -13.01
CA GLU A 245 20.70 1.44 -13.33
C GLU A 245 22.02 0.75 -13.71
N ALA A 246 22.47 -0.22 -12.91
CA ALA A 246 23.67 -0.99 -13.21
C ALA A 246 23.56 -1.80 -14.51
N ALA A 247 22.36 -2.29 -14.85
CA ALA A 247 22.10 -2.96 -16.12
C ALA A 247 22.18 -1.99 -17.31
N ILE A 248 21.60 -0.80 -17.19
CA ILE A 248 21.66 0.26 -18.20
C ILE A 248 23.10 0.71 -18.45
N GLU A 249 23.91 0.87 -17.41
CA GLU A 249 25.33 1.21 -17.56
C GLU A 249 26.11 0.15 -18.35
N LYS A 250 25.88 -1.15 -18.07
CA LYS A 250 26.50 -2.24 -18.84
C LYS A 250 26.04 -2.27 -20.29
N ILE A 251 24.75 -2.03 -20.53
CA ILE A 251 24.19 -1.92 -21.87
C ILE A 251 24.87 -0.79 -22.64
N ASN A 252 25.03 0.38 -22.02
CA ASN A 252 25.71 1.53 -22.63
C ASN A 252 27.14 1.20 -23.02
N LEU A 253 27.92 0.58 -22.14
CA LEU A 253 29.32 0.22 -22.43
C LEU A 253 29.44 -0.73 -23.63
N ILE A 254 28.56 -1.72 -23.76
CA ILE A 254 28.58 -2.68 -24.86
C ILE A 254 28.13 -2.01 -26.16
N ILE A 255 27.13 -1.15 -26.12
CA ILE A 255 26.62 -0.43 -27.30
C ILE A 255 27.64 0.59 -27.80
N GLU A 256 28.30 1.33 -26.91
CA GLU A 256 29.36 2.28 -27.28
C GLU A 256 30.56 1.58 -27.94
N SER A 257 30.94 0.40 -27.43
CA SER A 257 32.04 -0.37 -28.02
C SER A 257 31.77 -0.81 -29.48
N ASN A 258 30.49 -0.91 -29.86
CA ASN A 258 30.04 -1.33 -31.19
C ASN A 258 29.53 -0.16 -32.05
N GLY A 259 29.74 1.10 -31.63
CA GLY A 259 29.35 2.29 -32.39
C GLY A 259 27.84 2.55 -32.45
N GLY A 260 27.08 2.07 -31.46
CA GLY A 260 25.65 2.37 -31.31
C GLY A 260 25.38 3.53 -30.36
N VAL A 261 24.12 3.99 -30.35
CA VAL A 261 23.59 5.01 -29.45
C VAL A 261 22.47 4.40 -28.62
N CYS A 262 22.59 4.53 -27.29
CA CYS A 262 21.56 4.18 -26.33
C CYS A 262 20.92 5.46 -25.77
N LYS A 263 19.59 5.57 -25.83
CA LYS A 263 18.82 6.65 -25.18
C LYS A 263 17.84 6.04 -24.20
N VAL A 264 17.87 6.49 -22.95
CA VAL A 264 16.88 6.08 -21.95
C VAL A 264 15.68 7.01 -22.04
N ASN A 265 14.56 6.53 -22.59
CA ASN A 265 13.33 7.32 -22.71
C ASN A 265 12.58 7.39 -21.37
N MET A 266 12.58 6.28 -20.60
CA MET A 266 12.01 6.26 -19.26
C MET A 266 12.99 5.61 -18.28
N ALA A 267 13.44 6.40 -17.30
CA ALA A 267 14.23 5.93 -16.17
C ALA A 267 13.46 4.91 -15.32
N PRO A 268 14.15 4.02 -14.56
CA PRO A 268 13.53 2.95 -13.79
C PRO A 268 12.41 3.45 -12.88
N LYS A 269 11.16 3.14 -13.23
CA LYS A 269 9.96 3.53 -12.50
C LYS A 269 9.22 2.28 -12.04
N ALA A 270 8.76 2.30 -10.79
CA ALA A 270 7.85 1.28 -10.27
C ALA A 270 6.50 1.40 -10.99
N VAL A 271 6.14 0.34 -11.72
CA VAL A 271 4.89 0.20 -12.46
C VAL A 271 3.93 -0.61 -11.60
N THR A 272 2.66 -0.19 -11.57
CA THR A 272 1.61 -0.94 -10.88
C THR A 272 1.16 -2.13 -11.72
N ALA A 273 0.67 -3.19 -11.08
CA ALA A 273 0.21 -4.41 -11.79
C ALA A 273 -0.87 -4.14 -12.86
N THR A 274 -1.64 -3.06 -12.71
CA THR A 274 -2.61 -2.58 -13.69
C THR A 274 -1.97 -1.98 -14.93
N GLU A 275 -0.92 -1.16 -14.75
CA GLU A 275 -0.19 -0.54 -15.87
C GLU A 275 0.60 -1.59 -16.67
N ASP A 276 1.09 -2.66 -16.01
CA ASP A 276 1.78 -3.78 -16.66
C ASP A 276 0.82 -4.60 -17.53
N ALA A 277 -0.39 -4.87 -17.04
CA ALA A 277 -1.42 -5.62 -17.78
C ALA A 277 -2.00 -4.83 -18.98
N GLU A 278 -2.17 -3.51 -18.84
CA GLU A 278 -2.58 -2.65 -19.96
C GLU A 278 -1.51 -2.63 -21.06
N LEU A 279 -0.23 -2.60 -20.67
CA LEU A 279 0.85 -2.58 -21.62
C LEU A 279 1.04 -3.92 -22.33
N GLU A 280 0.89 -5.03 -21.62
CA GLU A 280 1.00 -6.36 -22.23
C GLU A 280 -0.10 -6.57 -23.30
N ARG A 281 -1.30 -6.05 -23.08
CA ARG A 281 -2.35 -6.00 -24.11
C ARG A 281 -2.00 -5.09 -25.30
N LEU A 282 -1.36 -3.95 -25.04
CA LEU A 282 -0.88 -3.05 -26.08
C LEU A 282 0.23 -3.68 -26.92
N LEU A 283 1.10 -4.48 -26.29
CA LEU A 283 2.16 -5.23 -26.97
C LEU A 283 1.56 -6.33 -27.85
N GLU A 284 0.61 -7.11 -27.32
CA GLU A 284 -0.08 -8.17 -28.06
C GLU A 284 -0.87 -7.60 -29.26
N SER A 285 -1.51 -6.43 -29.10
CA SER A 285 -2.18 -5.73 -30.19
C SER A 285 -1.21 -5.28 -31.28
N LYS A 286 -0.04 -4.73 -30.90
CA LYS A 286 0.98 -4.29 -31.86
C LYS A 286 1.72 -5.45 -32.53
N GLU A 287 1.89 -6.57 -31.83
CA GLU A 287 2.44 -7.79 -32.40
C GLU A 287 1.46 -8.40 -33.42
N ALA A 288 0.15 -8.32 -33.18
CA ALA A 288 -0.87 -8.74 -34.15
C ALA A 288 -0.88 -7.82 -35.38
N GLU A 289 -0.88 -6.50 -35.18
CA GLU A 289 -0.84 -5.52 -36.29
C GLU A 289 0.41 -5.70 -37.18
N ASN A 290 1.59 -5.86 -36.59
CA ASN A 290 2.83 -6.11 -37.35
C ASN A 290 2.83 -7.45 -38.08
N LYS A 291 2.09 -8.45 -37.58
CA LYS A 291 2.03 -9.78 -38.19
C LYS A 291 1.04 -9.80 -39.35
N ASP A 292 -0.09 -9.12 -39.20
CA ASP A 292 -1.07 -8.95 -40.28
C ASP A 292 -0.49 -8.11 -41.43
N GLU A 293 0.32 -7.09 -41.15
CA GLU A 293 1.03 -6.31 -42.20
C GLU A 293 2.10 -7.14 -42.94
N SER A 294 2.76 -8.09 -42.28
CA SER A 294 3.75 -8.96 -42.95
C SER A 294 3.11 -10.03 -43.85
N ASP A 295 1.90 -10.48 -43.53
CA ASP A 295 1.18 -11.47 -44.34
C ASP A 295 0.53 -10.83 -45.58
N GLU A 296 0.28 -9.52 -45.59
CA GLU A 296 -0.22 -8.78 -46.76
C GLU A 296 0.87 -8.43 -47.80
N GLU A 297 2.16 -8.36 -47.41
CA GLU A 297 3.27 -8.11 -48.35
C GLU A 297 3.73 -9.37 -49.10
N ASP A 298 3.39 -10.58 -48.64
CA ASP A 298 3.75 -11.86 -49.29
C ASP A 298 2.73 -12.30 -50.37
N ASP A 299 1.60 -11.60 -50.52
CA ASP A 299 0.50 -11.93 -51.45
C ASP A 299 0.42 -11.01 -52.71
N GLU A 300 1.40 -10.12 -52.96
CA GLU A 300 1.58 -9.36 -54.24
C GLU A 300 2.73 -9.88 -55.11
#